data_AF-A0A6A4QTP1-F1
#
_entry.id   AF-A0A6A4QTP1-F1
#
_cell.length_a   1.000
_cell.length_b   1.000
_cell.length_c   1.000
_cell.angle_alpha   90.00
_cell.angle_beta   90.00
_cell.angle_gamma   90.00
#
_symmetry.space_group_name_H-M   'P 1'
#
loop_
_entity.id
_entity.type
_entity.pdbx_description
1 polymer ?
#
loop_
_entity_poly.entity_id
_entity_poly.type
_entity_poly.pdbx_seq_one_letter_code
_entity_poly.pdbx_strand_id
1 'polypeptide(L)' 'MTRLSDVLTDATGKLPMDKAVTKEDAEAVYAAEVESPRPGGVAKSMSTAATLNQQN' A
#
# COMPACT_ATOMS: atom_id res chain seq x y z
N MET A 1 -2.01 27.72 9.24
CA MET A 1 -0.69 27.41 8.65
C MET A 1 -0.19 26.15 9.34
N THR A 2 -0.17 25.03 8.64
CA THR A 2 0.40 23.77 9.15
C THR A 2 1.92 23.80 8.98
N ARG A 3 2.67 23.42 10.02
CA ARG A 3 4.13 23.29 9.97
C ARG A 3 4.51 21.84 9.67
N LEU A 4 5.71 21.63 9.17
CA LEU A 4 6.25 20.28 8.93
C LEU A 4 6.28 19.44 10.22
N SER A 5 6.57 20.07 11.36
CA SER A 5 6.49 19.43 12.68
C SER A 5 5.11 18.86 12.97
N ASP A 6 4.05 19.60 12.62
CA ASP A 6 2.67 19.21 12.92
C ASP A 6 2.25 17.98 12.09
N VAL A 7 2.83 17.82 10.90
CA VAL A 7 2.63 16.63 10.04
C VAL A 7 3.42 15.42 10.55
N LEU A 8 4.64 15.63 11.03
CA LEU A 8 5.54 14.54 11.44
C LEU A 8 5.34 14.06 12.88
N THR A 9 4.71 14.85 13.75
CA THR A 9 4.56 14.57 15.20
C THR A 9 4.01 13.17 15.47
N ASP A 10 3.04 12.70 14.67
CA ASP A 10 2.40 11.40 14.88
C ASP A 10 2.92 10.30 13.94
N ALA A 11 3.78 10.63 12.98
CA ALA A 11 4.13 9.71 11.90
C ALA A 11 4.77 8.42 12.45
N THR A 12 5.67 8.52 13.43
CA THR A 12 6.31 7.36 14.05
C THR A 12 5.32 6.44 14.77
N GLY A 13 4.21 6.96 15.29
CA GLY A 13 3.17 6.14 15.93
C GLY A 13 2.18 5.55 14.93
N LYS A 14 1.93 6.24 13.80
CA LYS A 14 0.97 5.82 12.78
C LYS A 14 1.57 4.84 11.77
N LEU A 15 2.83 5.02 11.38
CA LEU A 15 3.48 4.18 10.36
C LEU A 15 3.54 2.68 10.71
N PRO A 16 3.83 2.26 11.96
CA PRO A 16 3.79 0.84 12.32
C PRO A 16 2.38 0.23 12.33
N MET A 17 1.33 1.06 12.35
CA MET A 17 -0.06 0.61 12.32
C MET A 17 -0.51 0.24 10.91
N ASP A 18 0.17 0.76 9.88
CA ASP A 18 -0.13 0.42 8.50
C ASP A 18 0.39 -0.99 8.19
N LYS A 19 -0.53 -1.85 7.72
CA LYS A 19 -0.18 -3.20 7.30
C LYS A 19 0.73 -3.14 6.06
N ALA A 20 1.88 -3.82 6.12
CA ALA A 20 2.72 -4.04 4.95
C ALA A 20 1.98 -4.89 3.90
N VAL A 21 1.95 -4.41 2.65
CA VAL A 21 1.35 -5.15 1.53
C VAL A 21 2.09 -6.46 1.32
N THR A 22 1.35 -7.57 1.25
CA THR A 22 1.88 -8.90 0.95
C THR A 22 1.52 -9.34 -0.48
N LYS A 23 2.07 -10.48 -0.94
CA LYS A 23 1.73 -11.05 -2.26
C LYS A 23 0.26 -11.46 -2.33
N GLU A 24 -0.25 -12.02 -1.24
CA GLU A 24 -1.65 -12.42 -1.09
C GLU A 24 -2.59 -11.22 -1.20
N ASP A 25 -2.22 -10.07 -0.61
CA ASP A 25 -2.98 -8.83 -0.77
C ASP A 25 -3.01 -8.37 -2.24
N ALA A 26 -1.88 -8.46 -2.94
CA ALA A 26 -1.79 -8.09 -4.35
C ALA A 26 -2.62 -9.02 -5.27
N GLU A 27 -2.65 -10.32 -4.98
CA GLU A 27 -3.47 -11.30 -5.70
C GLU A 27 -4.96 -11.11 -5.43
N ALA A 28 -5.34 -10.83 -4.18
CA ALA A 28 -6.73 -10.52 -3.83
C ALA A 28 -7.23 -9.27 -4.59
N VAL A 29 -6.38 -8.25 -4.71
CA VAL A 29 -6.71 -7.06 -5.50
C VAL A 29 -6.73 -7.35 -7.00
N TYR A 30 -5.84 -8.20 -7.53
CA TYR A 30 -5.91 -8.64 -8.92
C TYR A 30 -7.26 -9.30 -9.21
N ALA A 31 -7.70 -10.24 -8.36
CA ALA A 31 -8.99 -10.90 -8.52
C ALA A 31 -10.17 -9.91 -8.50
N ALA A 32 -10.15 -8.93 -7.59
CA ALA A 32 -11.17 -7.88 -7.55
C ALA A 32 -11.10 -6.92 -8.75
N GLU A 33 -9.91 -6.66 -9.27
CA GLU A 33 -9.67 -5.72 -10.36
C GLU A 33 -10.08 -6.30 -11.73
N VAL A 34 -10.07 -7.63 -11.91
CA VAL A 34 -10.57 -8.29 -13.12
C VAL A 34 -12.05 -7.98 -13.39
N GLU A 35 -12.85 -7.88 -12.32
CA GLU A 35 -14.28 -7.57 -12.39
C GLU A 35 -14.56 -6.04 -12.35
N SER A 36 -13.51 -5.22 -12.25
CA SER A 36 -13.63 -3.76 -12.15
C SER A 36 -13.78 -3.13 -13.54
N PRO A 37 -14.61 -2.07 -13.70
CA PRO A 37 -14.70 -1.30 -14.94
C PRO A 37 -13.41 -0.63 -15.41
N ARG A 38 -12.37 -0.56 -14.56
CA ARG A 38 -11.05 0.01 -14.89
C ARG A 38 -9.92 -0.89 -14.37
N PRO A 39 -9.59 -1.96 -15.10
CA PRO A 39 -8.59 -2.92 -14.65
C PRO A 39 -7.14 -2.46 -14.94
N GLY A 40 -6.19 -3.00 -14.17
CA GLY A 40 -4.77 -3.10 -14.51
C GLY A 40 -3.79 -2.15 -13.81
N GLY A 41 -4.24 -1.27 -12.92
CA GLY A 41 -3.40 -0.29 -12.24
C GLY A 41 -3.05 -0.67 -10.81
N VAL A 42 -4.04 -1.08 -10.03
CA VAL A 42 -3.90 -1.20 -8.57
C VAL A 42 -3.13 -2.46 -8.19
N ALA A 43 -3.48 -3.60 -8.78
CA ALA A 43 -2.79 -4.87 -8.55
C ALA A 43 -1.31 -4.82 -8.98
N LYS A 44 -0.99 -4.06 -10.04
CA LYS A 44 0.40 -3.86 -10.48
C LYS A 44 1.21 -3.05 -9.47
N SER A 45 0.65 -1.98 -8.92
CA SER A 45 1.30 -1.22 -7.86
C SER A 45 1.46 -2.05 -6.58
N MET A 46 0.43 -2.82 -6.20
CA MET A 46 0.48 -3.66 -5.00
C MET A 46 1.45 -4.82 -5.11
N SER A 47 1.56 -5.49 -6.26
CA SER A 47 2.56 -6.53 -6.50
C SER A 47 4.00 -5.99 -6.44
N THR A 48 4.23 -4.78 -6.96
CA THR A 48 5.52 -4.09 -6.84
C THR A 48 5.83 -3.78 -5.38
N ALA A 49 4.85 -3.25 -4.63
CA ALA A 49 5.01 -2.95 -3.21
C ALA A 49 5.28 -4.22 -2.37
N ALA A 50 4.55 -5.31 -2.61
CA ALA A 50 4.78 -6.59 -1.95
C ALA A 50 6.19 -7.13 -2.19
N THR A 51 6.70 -6.99 -3.42
CA THR A 51 8.05 -7.41 -3.77
C THR A 51 9.10 -6.60 -3.02
N LEU A 52 8.92 -5.27 -2.93
CA LEU A 52 9.82 -4.39 -2.16
C LEU A 52 9.77 -4.72 -0.66
N ASN A 53 8.57 -4.98 -0.11
CA ASN A 53 8.41 -5.32 1.30
C ASN A 53 9.05 -6.66 1.69
N GLN A 54 9.17 -7.61 0.76
CA GLN A 54 9.80 -8.92 0.98
C GLN A 54 11.33 -8.91 0.78
N GLN A 55 11.89 -7.82 0.27
CA GLN A 55 13.34 -7.64 0.06
C GLN A 55 14.03 -6.97 1.25
N ASN A 56 13.27 -6.53 2.25
CA ASN A 56 13.75 -6.04 3.54
C ASN A 56 13.60 -7.12 4.63
#